data_AF-A0A183JAJ7-F1
#
_entry.id   AF-A0A183JAJ7-F1
#
_cell.length_a   1.000
_cell.length_b   1.000
_cell.length_c   1.000
_cell.angle_alpha   90.00
_cell.angle_beta   90.00
_cell.angle_gamma   90.00
#
_symmetry.space_group_name_H-M   'P 1'
#
loop_
_entity.id
_entity.type
_entity.pdbx_description
1 polymer ?
#
loop_
_entity_poly.entity_id
_entity_poly.type
_entity_poly.pdbx_seq_one_letter_code
_entity_poly.pdbx_strand_id
1 'polypeptide(L)'
;MCLTELRYVDEVENDEEGIAEEALNDERISETPRPATSLRKTAVSTSDMPSQIVRPRTRTGRPLTGVTRPGTEMSQGDLLERVIRSARTATTARPVTSVTGRHMRLGTSAMMSDASGSYLNISRLNFAKYAEHPTLSKVLFEYIFYHENDVRN
;
A
#
# COMPACT_ATOMS: atom_id res chain seq x y z
N MET A 1 7.13 10.57 26.70
CA MET A 1 6.66 11.44 25.62
C MET A 1 7.69 11.40 24.50
N CYS A 2 7.77 10.24 23.85
CA CYS A 2 8.47 10.14 22.57
C CYS A 2 7.56 10.70 21.47
N LEU A 3 8.15 11.22 20.39
CA LEU A 3 7.42 11.89 19.30
C LEU A 3 6.45 10.98 18.54
N THR A 4 6.51 9.66 18.80
CA THR A 4 5.76 8.62 18.10
C THR A 4 4.72 7.91 18.99
N GLU A 5 4.65 8.23 20.29
CA GLU A 5 3.88 7.48 21.30
C GLU A 5 2.36 7.60 21.15
N LEU A 6 1.87 8.61 20.43
CA LEU A 6 0.42 8.90 20.35
C LEU A 6 -0.28 8.21 19.18
N ARG A 7 0.45 7.63 18.22
CA ARG A 7 -0.16 6.97 17.05
C ARG A 7 0.79 5.95 16.42
N TYR A 8 0.72 4.70 16.86
CA TYR A 8 1.32 3.58 16.13
C TYR A 8 0.42 3.24 14.94
N VAL A 9 0.89 3.51 13.72
CA VAL A 9 0.24 3.07 12.48
C VAL A 9 0.84 1.72 12.12
N ASP A 10 0.02 0.69 11.99
CA ASP A 10 0.49 -0.62 11.54
C ASP A 10 0.98 -0.53 10.09
N GLU A 11 2.23 -0.94 9.84
CA GLU A 11 2.85 -0.88 8.51
C GLU A 11 2.06 -1.70 7.49
N VAL A 12 1.41 -2.79 7.92
CA VAL A 12 0.59 -3.65 7.07
C VAL A 12 -0.61 -2.92 6.48
N GLU A 13 -1.06 -1.82 7.10
CA GLU A 13 -2.19 -1.05 6.57
C GLU A 13 -1.84 -0.12 5.39
N ASN A 14 -0.55 0.08 5.09
CA ASN A 14 -0.09 1.06 4.12
C ASN A 14 0.25 0.47 2.73
N ASP A 15 0.20 -0.86 2.59
CA ASP A 15 0.67 -1.60 1.41
C ASP A 15 -0.41 -1.74 0.32
N GLU A 16 -1.08 -0.65 -0.07
CA GLU A 16 -2.10 -0.70 -1.13
C GLU A 16 -1.56 -0.20 -2.48
N GLU A 17 -1.40 -1.12 -3.42
CA GLU A 17 -0.80 -0.85 -4.73
C GLU A 17 -1.72 0.04 -5.58
N GLY A 18 -1.14 1.12 -6.12
CA GLY A 18 -1.84 2.06 -6.99
C GLY A 18 -1.93 1.58 -8.44
N ILE A 19 -2.81 2.21 -9.21
CA ILE A 19 -3.06 1.85 -10.62
C ILE A 19 -1.78 2.01 -11.47
N ALA A 20 -0.97 3.05 -11.23
CA ALA A 20 0.28 3.25 -11.95
C ALA A 20 1.32 2.18 -11.59
N GLU A 21 1.39 1.77 -10.33
CA GLU A 21 2.30 0.71 -9.88
C GLU A 21 1.89 -0.65 -10.47
N GLU A 22 0.60 -0.94 -10.64
CA GLU A 22 0.18 -2.19 -11.27
C GLU A 22 0.32 -2.18 -12.81
N ALA A 23 -0.06 -1.08 -13.46
CA ALA A 23 -0.18 -0.99 -14.92
C ALA A 23 1.11 -0.58 -15.65
N LEU A 24 1.99 0.19 -15.00
CA LEU A 24 3.25 0.69 -15.58
C LEU A 24 4.47 -0.01 -14.95
N ASN A 25 4.28 -1.16 -14.31
CA ASN A 25 5.38 -1.90 -13.69
C ASN A 25 6.26 -2.62 -14.71
N ASP A 26 7.52 -2.22 -14.80
CA ASP A 26 8.55 -2.88 -15.61
C ASP A 26 9.50 -3.78 -14.80
N GLU A 27 9.27 -3.98 -13.50
CA GLU A 27 10.08 -4.87 -12.65
C GLU A 27 9.88 -6.38 -12.95
N ARG A 28 9.00 -6.72 -13.90
CA ARG A 28 8.73 -8.10 -14.32
C ARG A 28 9.83 -8.63 -15.24
N ILE A 29 10.47 -9.73 -14.83
CA ILE A 29 11.50 -10.41 -15.65
C ILE A 29 10.87 -11.21 -16.80
N SER A 30 9.62 -11.70 -16.64
CA SER A 30 8.96 -12.55 -17.63
C SER A 30 7.50 -12.13 -17.84
N GLU A 31 7.12 -11.93 -19.11
CA GLU A 31 5.74 -11.66 -19.51
C GLU A 31 4.89 -12.93 -19.59
N THR A 32 5.53 -14.06 -19.91
CA THR A 32 4.89 -15.37 -20.06
C THR A 32 5.52 -16.40 -19.12
N PRO A 33 5.40 -16.22 -17.79
CA PRO A 33 5.88 -17.19 -16.83
C PRO A 33 5.11 -18.51 -16.99
N ARG A 34 5.78 -19.64 -16.76
CA ARG A 34 5.14 -20.95 -16.70
C ARG A 34 4.06 -20.96 -15.61
N PRO A 35 3.00 -21.78 -15.75
CA PRO A 35 2.01 -21.95 -14.68
C PRO A 35 2.68 -22.24 -13.33
N ALA A 36 2.13 -21.68 -12.25
CA ALA A 36 2.66 -21.77 -10.88
C ALA A 36 4.04 -21.10 -10.62
N THR A 37 4.66 -20.46 -11.62
CA THR A 37 5.92 -19.70 -11.42
C THR A 37 5.70 -18.19 -11.29
N SER A 38 4.44 -17.73 -11.23
CA SER A 38 4.08 -16.33 -11.05
C SER A 38 2.75 -16.19 -10.29
N LEU A 39 2.65 -15.16 -9.47
CA LEU A 39 1.45 -14.81 -8.71
C LEU A 39 0.37 -14.12 -9.57
N ARG A 40 0.72 -13.56 -10.74
CA ARG A 40 -0.22 -12.82 -11.61
C ARG A 40 -1.17 -13.72 -12.39
N LYS A 41 -0.78 -14.97 -12.65
CA LYS A 41 -1.61 -15.94 -13.37
C LYS A 41 -2.23 -16.93 -12.37
N THR A 42 -3.48 -16.70 -12.04
CA THR A 42 -4.27 -17.53 -11.11
C THR A 42 -4.92 -18.74 -11.77
N ALA A 43 -4.67 -18.98 -13.06
CA ALA A 43 -5.31 -20.03 -13.84
C ALA A 43 -4.71 -21.43 -13.60
N VAL A 44 -4.26 -21.75 -12.38
CA VAL A 44 -4.08 -23.15 -11.99
C VAL A 44 -5.40 -23.59 -11.37
N SER A 45 -6.31 -24.06 -12.21
CA SER A 45 -7.44 -24.88 -11.76
C SER A 45 -6.88 -26.21 -11.27
N THR A 46 -6.37 -26.25 -10.03
CA THR A 46 -6.15 -27.53 -9.38
C THR A 46 -7.51 -28.20 -9.20
N SER A 47 -7.60 -29.47 -9.60
CA SER A 47 -8.84 -30.27 -9.55
C SER A 47 -9.46 -30.36 -8.14
N ASP A 48 -8.67 -30.06 -7.10
CA ASP A 48 -9.07 -30.15 -5.69
C ASP A 48 -9.69 -28.87 -5.12
N MET A 49 -9.83 -27.80 -5.92
CA MET A 49 -10.45 -26.56 -5.45
C MET A 49 -11.96 -26.49 -5.70
N PRO A 50 -12.76 -25.97 -4.74
CA PRO A 50 -14.20 -25.86 -4.90
C PRO A 50 -14.56 -25.05 -6.15
N SER A 51 -15.56 -25.55 -6.88
CA SER A 51 -16.11 -24.88 -8.05
C SER A 51 -16.74 -23.54 -7.68
N GLN A 52 -16.93 -22.65 -8.66
CA GLN A 52 -17.55 -21.34 -8.43
C GLN A 52 -18.99 -21.46 -7.88
N ILE A 53 -19.65 -22.59 -8.13
CA ILE A 53 -20.98 -22.93 -7.58
C ILE A 53 -20.91 -23.09 -6.06
N VAL A 54 -19.83 -23.68 -5.55
CA VAL A 54 -19.65 -23.95 -4.11
C VAL A 54 -19.01 -22.75 -3.39
N ARG A 55 -18.05 -22.08 -4.03
CA ARG A 55 -17.37 -20.91 -3.45
C ARG A 55 -17.34 -19.75 -4.45
N PRO A 56 -17.96 -18.61 -4.13
CA PRO A 56 -17.89 -17.44 -4.98
C PRO A 56 -16.43 -17.03 -5.22
N ARG A 57 -16.16 -16.60 -6.45
CA ARG A 57 -14.84 -16.18 -6.88
C ARG A 57 -14.87 -14.69 -7.18
N THR A 58 -13.73 -14.07 -6.91
CA THR A 58 -13.40 -12.74 -7.39
C THR A 58 -13.36 -12.69 -8.92
N ARG A 59 -13.31 -11.47 -9.49
CA ARG A 59 -13.20 -11.25 -10.94
C ARG A 59 -11.97 -11.92 -11.58
N THR A 60 -10.92 -12.19 -10.81
CA THR A 60 -9.68 -12.83 -11.26
C THR A 60 -9.70 -14.35 -11.11
N GLY A 61 -10.84 -14.93 -10.75
CA GLY A 61 -11.01 -16.36 -10.53
C GLY A 61 -10.44 -16.86 -9.20
N ARG A 62 -9.87 -15.98 -8.36
CA ARG A 62 -9.46 -16.33 -6.98
C ARG A 62 -10.72 -16.52 -6.12
N PRO A 63 -10.87 -17.62 -5.37
CA PRO A 63 -11.97 -17.76 -4.41
C PRO A 63 -11.98 -16.64 -3.36
N LEU A 64 -13.15 -16.14 -2.99
CA LEU A 64 -13.28 -15.09 -1.96
C LEU A 64 -12.73 -15.56 -0.62
N THR A 65 -11.83 -14.78 -0.01
CA THR A 65 -11.24 -15.04 1.32
C THR A 65 -12.16 -14.56 2.43
N GLY A 66 -12.04 -15.15 3.63
CA GLY A 66 -12.78 -14.71 4.83
C GLY A 66 -12.11 -13.56 5.58
N VAL A 67 -10.93 -13.13 5.15
CA VAL A 67 -10.13 -12.04 5.75
C VAL A 67 -9.77 -11.06 4.64
N THR A 68 -10.04 -9.78 4.90
CA THR A 68 -9.68 -8.63 4.04
C THR A 68 -8.53 -7.88 4.71
N ARG A 69 -7.31 -7.98 4.16
CA ARG A 69 -6.16 -7.16 4.58
C ARG A 69 -5.74 -6.22 3.44
N PRO A 70 -5.23 -5.01 3.72
CA PRO A 70 -4.49 -4.24 2.72
C PRO A 70 -3.35 -5.09 2.13
N GLY A 71 -3.08 -4.95 0.83
CA GLY A 71 -2.19 -5.85 0.08
C GLY A 71 -2.81 -7.22 -0.28
N THR A 72 -4.10 -7.47 -0.04
CA THR A 72 -4.79 -8.65 -0.60
C THR A 72 -5.04 -8.44 -2.09
N GLU A 73 -3.99 -8.60 -2.88
CA GLU A 73 -4.08 -8.29 -4.30
C GLU A 73 -4.93 -9.32 -5.06
N MET A 74 -5.96 -8.81 -5.71
CA MET A 74 -6.64 -9.49 -6.79
C MET A 74 -5.94 -9.15 -8.10
N SER A 75 -4.73 -9.68 -8.28
CA SER A 75 -3.86 -9.37 -9.42
C SER A 75 -4.59 -9.34 -10.75
N GLN A 76 -4.46 -8.22 -11.48
CA GLN A 76 -5.02 -8.09 -12.80
C GLN A 76 -4.04 -7.41 -13.76
N GLY A 77 -3.66 -8.13 -14.81
CA GLY A 77 -3.08 -7.54 -16.02
C GLY A 77 -4.14 -6.84 -16.86
N ASP A 78 -5.00 -6.02 -16.25
CA ASP A 78 -6.08 -5.34 -16.96
C ASP A 78 -5.58 -4.03 -17.59
N LEU A 79 -6.15 -3.70 -18.76
CA LEU A 79 -5.95 -2.43 -19.42
C LEU A 79 -6.36 -1.29 -18.49
N LEU A 80 -5.57 -0.22 -18.43
CA LEU A 80 -5.79 0.97 -17.59
C LEU A 80 -7.23 1.51 -17.70
N GLU A 81 -7.81 1.52 -18.91
CA GLU A 81 -9.20 1.93 -19.16
C GLU A 81 -10.23 1.11 -18.36
N ARG A 82 -9.99 -0.19 -18.21
CA ARG A 82 -10.87 -1.11 -17.49
C ARG A 82 -10.79 -0.90 -15.99
N VAL A 83 -9.62 -0.55 -15.48
CA VAL A 83 -9.42 -0.21 -14.05
C VAL A 83 -10.19 1.07 -13.72
N ILE A 84 -10.14 2.09 -14.57
CA ILE A 84 -10.87 3.36 -14.36
C ILE A 84 -12.39 3.17 -14.40
N ARG A 85 -12.90 2.28 -15.27
CA ARG A 85 -14.35 2.02 -15.40
C ARG A 85 -14.90 1.06 -14.33
N SER A 86 -14.04 0.33 -13.64
CA SER A 86 -14.43 -0.61 -12.58
C SER A 86 -14.77 0.10 -11.27
N ALA A 87 -15.49 -0.57 -10.38
CA ALA A 87 -15.67 -0.10 -9.02
C ALA A 87 -14.30 0.00 -8.33
N ARG A 88 -14.07 1.07 -7.57
CA ARG A 88 -12.76 1.37 -6.97
C ARG A 88 -12.31 0.38 -5.89
N THR A 89 -13.19 -0.46 -5.38
CA THR A 89 -12.88 -1.51 -4.38
C THR A 89 -13.02 -2.91 -4.97
N ALA A 90 -13.04 -3.02 -6.30
CA ALA A 90 -13.27 -4.30 -6.98
C ALA A 90 -12.08 -5.25 -6.87
N THR A 91 -10.86 -4.72 -6.67
CA THR A 91 -9.59 -5.47 -6.73
C THR A 91 -8.75 -5.36 -5.47
N THR A 92 -8.98 -4.33 -4.67
CA THR A 92 -8.21 -4.01 -3.47
C THR A 92 -9.14 -3.81 -2.28
N ALA A 93 -8.61 -3.89 -1.06
CA ALA A 93 -9.41 -3.83 0.16
C ALA A 93 -9.97 -2.42 0.45
N ARG A 94 -9.35 -1.37 -0.10
CA ARG A 94 -9.76 0.03 -0.03
C ARG A 94 -9.88 0.61 -1.46
N PRO A 95 -10.43 1.83 -1.61
CA PRO A 95 -10.58 2.43 -2.94
C PRO A 95 -9.23 2.68 -3.63
N VAL A 96 -9.02 2.08 -4.82
CA VAL A 96 -7.83 2.28 -5.65
C VAL A 96 -7.57 3.75 -5.96
N THR A 97 -6.28 4.10 -6.02
CA THR A 97 -5.78 5.44 -6.34
C THR A 97 -4.75 5.37 -7.47
N SER A 98 -4.52 6.48 -8.18
CA SER A 98 -3.65 6.50 -9.37
C SER A 98 -2.20 6.14 -9.07
N VAL A 99 -1.68 6.56 -7.93
CA VAL A 99 -0.36 6.20 -7.39
C VAL A 99 -0.62 5.71 -5.98
N THR A 100 0.15 4.71 -5.51
CA THR A 100 0.06 4.21 -4.14
C THR A 100 0.00 5.38 -3.19
N GLY A 101 -1.20 5.60 -2.66
CA GLY A 101 -1.54 6.68 -1.76
C GLY A 101 -1.05 6.33 -0.38
N ARG A 102 0.24 5.96 -0.27
CA ARG A 102 0.96 5.55 0.95
C ARG A 102 0.66 6.50 2.12
N HIS A 103 0.19 7.73 1.86
CA HIS A 103 -0.14 8.73 2.88
C HIS A 103 -1.40 9.60 2.66
N MET A 104 -2.26 9.35 1.66
CA MET A 104 -3.25 10.40 1.27
C MET A 104 -4.62 10.35 1.98
N ARG A 105 -4.92 9.35 2.83
CA ARG A 105 -6.27 9.25 3.45
C ARG A 105 -6.33 8.82 4.93
N LEU A 106 -5.29 9.16 5.70
CA LEU A 106 -5.46 9.43 7.14
C LEU A 106 -5.76 10.91 7.42
N GLY A 107 -6.20 11.65 6.39
CA GLY A 107 -6.70 13.03 6.45
C GLY A 107 -8.16 13.13 6.87
N THR A 108 -8.52 12.58 8.03
CA THR A 108 -9.80 12.87 8.69
C THR A 108 -9.52 13.74 9.91
N SER A 109 -9.62 15.07 9.70
CA SER A 109 -9.75 16.21 10.64
C SER A 109 -8.88 16.33 11.90
N ALA A 110 -8.45 15.26 12.56
CA ALA A 110 -7.67 15.31 13.79
C ALA A 110 -6.16 15.57 13.58
N MET A 111 -5.64 15.37 12.36
CA MET A 111 -4.25 15.73 12.01
C MET A 111 -4.10 17.18 11.52
N MET A 112 -5.20 17.89 11.28
CA MET A 112 -5.18 19.30 10.85
C MET A 112 -5.30 20.29 12.01
N SER A 113 -5.37 19.82 13.26
CA SER A 113 -5.64 20.67 14.41
C SER A 113 -4.67 20.42 15.56
N ASP A 114 -3.38 20.66 15.33
CA ASP A 114 -2.59 21.33 16.38
C ASP A 114 -2.46 22.79 15.97
N ALA A 115 -2.99 23.68 16.80
CA ALA A 115 -3.05 25.12 16.54
C ALA A 115 -1.67 25.80 16.48
N SER A 116 -0.57 25.07 16.69
CA SER A 116 0.80 25.56 16.84
C SER A 116 1.68 25.45 15.58
N GLY A 117 1.20 24.86 14.48
CA GLY A 117 2.02 24.65 13.28
C GLY A 117 2.93 23.42 13.36
N SER A 118 3.66 23.12 12.28
CA SER A 118 4.54 21.93 12.21
C SER A 118 5.54 21.93 13.38
N TYR A 119 5.60 20.80 14.10
CA TYR A 119 6.44 20.63 15.29
C TYR A 119 7.94 20.75 14.97
N LEU A 120 8.34 20.39 13.75
CA LEU A 120 9.73 20.44 13.30
C LEU A 120 9.81 20.89 11.84
N ASN A 121 10.62 21.92 11.57
CA ASN A 121 10.89 22.34 10.21
C ASN A 121 11.97 21.44 9.56
N ILE A 122 11.53 20.41 8.85
CA ILE A 122 12.38 19.42 8.17
C ILE A 122 13.34 20.09 7.17
N SER A 123 12.89 21.10 6.44
CA SER A 123 13.70 21.79 5.42
C SER A 123 14.94 22.50 5.98
N ARG A 124 14.97 22.78 7.29
CA ARG A 124 16.08 23.44 7.98
C ARG A 124 16.89 22.49 8.87
N LEU A 125 16.51 21.21 8.90
CA LEU A 125 17.14 20.23 9.76
C LEU A 125 18.46 19.73 9.16
N ASN A 126 19.52 19.66 9.97
CA ASN A 126 20.80 19.12 9.53
C ASN A 126 20.85 17.61 9.80
N PHE A 127 20.52 16.81 8.79
CA PHE A 127 20.51 15.35 8.91
C PHE A 127 21.85 14.74 9.30
N ALA A 128 22.97 15.27 8.79
CA ALA A 128 24.31 14.75 9.12
C ALA A 128 24.59 14.81 10.63
N LYS A 129 24.20 15.91 11.27
CA LYS A 129 24.37 16.09 12.73
C LYS A 129 23.53 15.10 13.54
N TYR A 130 22.28 14.85 13.14
CA TYR A 130 21.37 13.98 13.91
C TYR A 130 21.57 12.49 13.57
N ALA A 131 22.13 12.17 12.42
CA ALA A 131 22.50 10.82 12.03
C ALA A 131 23.64 10.25 12.89
N GLU A 132 24.57 11.09 13.36
CA GLU A 132 25.66 10.69 14.27
C GLU A 132 25.16 10.30 15.67
N HIS A 133 23.94 10.67 16.04
CA HIS A 133 23.35 10.39 17.35
C HIS A 133 22.30 9.27 17.26
N PRO A 134 22.65 8.00 17.53
CA PRO A 134 21.76 6.84 17.34
C PRO A 134 20.47 6.91 18.17
N THR A 135 20.52 7.55 19.34
CA THR A 135 19.36 7.74 20.23
C THR A 135 18.31 8.69 19.65
N LEU A 136 18.73 9.68 18.86
CA LEU A 136 17.84 10.68 18.25
C LEU A 136 17.49 10.30 16.81
N SER A 137 18.43 9.74 16.05
CA SER A 137 18.23 9.38 14.64
C SER A 137 17.03 8.47 14.42
N LYS A 138 16.83 7.44 15.25
CA LYS A 138 15.70 6.51 15.11
C LYS A 138 14.36 7.23 15.33
N VAL A 139 14.24 7.97 16.42
CA VAL A 139 12.98 8.68 16.76
C VAL A 139 12.68 9.76 15.72
N LEU A 140 13.71 10.45 15.25
CA LEU A 140 13.59 11.48 14.22
C LEU A 140 13.17 10.87 12.87
N PHE A 141 13.77 9.75 12.48
CA PHE A 141 13.39 9.02 11.28
C PHE A 141 11.94 8.56 11.35
N GLU A 142 11.53 7.93 12.45
CA GLU A 142 10.15 7.48 12.63
C GLU A 142 9.15 8.65 12.54
N TYR A 143 9.47 9.81 13.12
CA TYR A 143 8.63 11.01 12.99
C TYR A 143 8.52 11.48 11.54
N ILE A 144 9.65 11.63 10.84
CA ILE A 144 9.65 12.09 9.45
C ILE A 144 8.94 11.10 8.52
N PHE A 145 9.14 9.80 8.76
CA PHE A 145 8.59 8.73 7.94
C PHE A 145 7.08 8.52 8.17
N TYR A 146 6.63 8.45 9.42
CA TYR A 146 5.22 8.14 9.75
C TYR A 146 4.31 9.34 9.92
N HIS A 147 4.84 10.48 10.38
CA HIS A 147 4.02 11.66 10.66
C HIS A 147 4.05 12.67 9.52
N GLU A 148 5.24 13.03 9.05
CA GLU A 148 5.42 14.05 8.00
C GLU A 148 5.33 13.47 6.59
N ASN A 149 5.57 12.17 6.43
CA ASN A 149 5.49 11.45 5.15
C ASN A 149 6.43 11.99 4.06
N ASP A 150 7.55 12.60 4.47
CA ASP A 150 8.55 13.20 3.58
C ASP A 150 9.82 12.34 3.54
N VAL A 151 9.85 11.37 2.62
CA VAL A 151 10.94 10.39 2.49
C VAL A 151 12.06 10.89 1.56
N ARG A 152 11.94 12.10 1.00
CA ARG A 152 12.87 12.60 -0.04
C ARG A 152 13.96 13.53 0.49
N ASN A 153 13.80 14.05 1.70
CA ASN A 153 14.78 14.89 2.39
C ASN A 153 15.66 14.05 3.32
#